data_AF-A0A0R1QXE1-F1
#
_entry.id   AF-A0A0R1QXE1-F1
#
_cell.length_a   1.000
_cell.length_b   1.000
_cell.length_c   1.000
_cell.angle_alpha   90.00
_cell.angle_beta   90.00
_cell.angle_gamma   90.00
#
_symmetry.space_group_name_H-M   'P 1'
#
loop_
_entity.id
_entity.type
_entity.pdbx_description
1 polymer ?
#
loop_
_entity_poly.entity_id
_entity_poly.type
_entity_poly.pdbx_seq_one_letter_code
_entity_poly.pdbx_strand_id
1 'polypeptide(L)' 'MKLFGKLFASQSIISWILQLIFIGLAWKVADHTIPNNLTTIIGGTVLMLIIYVSLAHDSQKRISNK' A
#
# COMPACT_ATOMS: atom_id res chain seq x y z
N MET A 1 -13.86 -1.88 17.23
CA MET A 1 -14.87 -1.18 16.40
C MET A 1 -14.92 -1.82 15.01
N LYS A 2 -16.11 -2.17 14.51
CA LYS A 2 -16.38 -3.04 13.33
C LYS A 2 -15.94 -2.50 11.96
N LEU A 3 -15.07 -1.48 11.90
CA LEU A 3 -14.61 -0.86 10.65
C LEU A 3 -13.38 -1.56 10.05
N PHE A 4 -12.46 -2.06 10.88
CA PHE A 4 -11.23 -2.73 10.40
C PHE A 4 -11.47 -4.09 9.74
N GLY A 5 -12.63 -4.70 9.97
CA GLY A 5 -13.04 -5.94 9.30
C GLY A 5 -13.91 -5.74 8.06
N LYS A 6 -14.34 -4.50 7.77
CA LYS A 6 -15.21 -4.20 6.65
C LYS A 6 -14.33 -3.88 5.44
N LEU A 7 -14.28 -4.81 4.48
CA LEU A 7 -13.63 -4.59 3.19
C LEU A 7 -14.25 -3.34 2.56
N PHE A 8 -13.43 -2.33 2.29
CA PHE A 8 -13.83 -1.12 1.59
C PHE A 8 -13.29 -1.20 0.16
N ALA A 9 -14.20 -1.16 -0.82
CA ALA A 9 -13.87 -1.40 -2.23
C ALA A 9 -13.08 -2.71 -2.46
N SER A 10 -13.50 -3.80 -1.78
CA SER A 10 -12.89 -5.14 -1.89
C SER A 10 -11.45 -5.27 -1.36
N GLN A 11 -10.94 -4.27 -0.62
CA GLN A 11 -9.62 -4.31 0.03
C GLN A 11 -9.75 -3.91 1.50
N SER A 12 -8.77 -4.28 2.32
CA SER A 12 -8.71 -3.82 3.70
C SER A 12 -8.36 -2.33 3.75
N ILE A 13 -8.77 -1.67 4.84
CA ILE A 13 -8.40 -0.28 5.12
C ILE A 13 -6.87 -0.11 5.22
N ILE A 14 -6.15 -1.18 5.60
CA ILE A 14 -4.68 -1.20 5.69
C ILE A 14 -4.08 -1.06 4.29
N SER A 15 -4.57 -1.83 3.31
CA SER A 15 -4.15 -1.73 1.91
C SER A 15 -4.40 -0.32 1.34
N TRP A 16 -5.52 0.31 1.69
CA TRP A 16 -5.81 1.70 1.31
C TRP A 16 -4.79 2.70 1.88
N ILE A 17 -4.47 2.60 3.17
CA ILE A 17 -3.49 3.49 3.81
C ILE A 17 -2.11 3.31 3.18
N LEU A 18 -1.68 2.08 2.96
CA LEU A 18 -0.39 1.78 2.33
C LEU A 18 -0.30 2.38 0.91
N GLN A 19 -1.36 2.29 0.11
CA GLN A 19 -1.42 2.90 -1.21
C GLN A 19 -1.34 4.43 -1.16
N LEU A 20 -2.06 5.07 -0.21
CA LEU A 20 -2.00 6.53 -0.03
C LEU A 20 -0.58 7.00 0.36
N ILE A 21 0.10 6.25 1.23
CA ILE A 21 1.50 6.53 1.59
C ILE A 21 2.40 6.42 0.36
N PHE A 22 2.20 5.40 -0.48
CA PHE A 22 2.99 5.21 -1.70
C PHE A 22 2.78 6.32 -2.72
N ILE A 23 1.53 6.78 -2.90
CA ILE A 23 1.22 7.95 -3.74
C ILE A 23 1.89 9.20 -3.17
N GLY A 24 1.82 9.42 -1.86
CA GLY A 24 2.47 10.55 -1.20
C GLY A 24 4.00 10.52 -1.34
N LEU A 25 4.61 9.34 -1.28
CA LEU A 25 6.04 9.16 -1.55
C LEU A 25 6.36 9.53 -3.00
N ALA A 26 5.62 9.01 -3.97
CA ALA A 26 5.81 9.32 -5.39
C ALA A 26 5.68 10.83 -5.66
N TRP A 27 4.69 11.48 -5.05
CA TRP A 27 4.51 12.92 -5.16
C TRP A 27 5.72 13.69 -4.59
N LYS A 28 6.19 13.32 -3.39
CA LYS A 28 7.36 13.97 -2.78
C LYS A 28 8.65 13.78 -3.58
N VAL A 29 8.79 12.67 -4.30
CA VAL A 29 9.90 12.43 -5.23
C VAL A 29 9.76 13.29 -6.49
N ALA A 30 8.54 13.41 -7.02
CA ALA A 30 8.24 14.25 -8.18
C ALA A 30 8.46 15.75 -7.89
N ASP A 31 8.06 16.22 -6.71
CA ASP A 31 8.28 17.60 -6.24
C ASP A 31 9.73 17.86 -5.78
N HIS A 32 10.66 16.92 -6.02
CA HIS A 32 12.07 16.98 -5.61
C HIS A 32 12.30 17.26 -4.12
N THR A 33 11.27 17.11 -3.28
CA THR A 33 11.37 17.26 -1.82
C THR A 33 12.13 16.09 -1.21
N ILE A 34 12.01 14.90 -1.81
CA ILE A 34 12.84 13.74 -1.51
C ILE A 34 13.78 13.49 -2.69
N PRO A 35 15.10 13.32 -2.44
CA PRO A 35 16.05 13.05 -3.51
C PRO A 35 15.73 11.73 -4.20
N ASN A 36 15.75 11.72 -5.53
CA ASN A 36 15.64 10.49 -6.33
C ASN A 36 16.99 9.75 -6.37
N ASN A 37 17.41 9.23 -5.21
CA ASN A 37 18.63 8.46 -5.06
C ASN A 37 18.31 6.98 -4.84
N LEU A 38 19.35 6.15 -4.80
CA LEU A 38 19.21 4.70 -4.64
C LEU A 38 18.43 4.32 -3.37
N THR A 39 18.59 5.07 -2.27
CA THR A 39 17.87 4.84 -1.02
C THR A 39 16.36 5.02 -1.19
N THR A 40 15.93 6.09 -1.87
CA THR A 40 14.52 6.34 -2.16
C THR A 40 13.92 5.27 -3.06
N ILE A 41 14.67 4.81 -4.06
CA ILE A 41 14.25 3.72 -4.96
C ILE A 41 14.08 2.41 -4.18
N ILE A 42 15.03 2.07 -3.30
CA ILE A 42 14.95 0.89 -2.45
C ILE A 42 13.75 0.99 -1.50
N GLY A 43 13.58 2.14 -0.83
CA GLY A 43 12.46 2.39 0.07
C GLY A 43 11.11 2.27 -0.64
N GLY A 44 10.98 2.85 -1.83
CA GLY A 44 9.78 2.72 -2.67
C GLY A 44 9.52 1.28 -3.08
N THR A 45 10.55 0.54 -3.50
CA THR A 45 10.42 -0.88 -3.88
C THR A 45 9.96 -1.74 -2.71
N VAL A 46 10.55 -1.56 -1.53
CA VAL A 46 10.13 -2.28 -0.32
C VAL A 46 8.68 -1.95 0.04
N LEU A 47 8.28 -0.68 -0.03
CA LEU A 47 6.91 -0.26 0.23
C LEU A 47 5.93 -0.88 -0.78
N MET A 48 6.30 -0.95 -2.07
CA MET A 48 5.53 -1.62 -3.11
C MET A 48 5.33 -3.11 -2.81
N LEU A 49 6.38 -3.81 -2.35
CA LEU A 49 6.28 -5.23 -1.97
C LEU A 49 5.34 -5.44 -0.79
N ILE A 50 5.39 -4.56 0.21
CA ILE A 50 4.48 -4.61 1.37
C ILE A 50 3.03 -4.41 0.92
N ILE A 51 2.77 -3.46 0.02
CA ILE A 51 1.44 -3.25 -0.57
C ILE A 51 0.97 -4.50 -1.29
N TYR A 52 1.83 -5.11 -2.12
CA TYR A 52 1.50 -6.33 -2.85
C TYR A 52 1.11 -7.47 -1.91
N VAL A 53 1.89 -7.70 -0.85
CA VAL A 53 1.58 -8.75 0.14
C VAL A 53 0.26 -8.45 0.86
N SER A 54 0.01 -7.20 1.25
CA SER A 54 -1.25 -6.77 1.86
C SER A 54 -2.45 -7.06 0.95
N LEU A 55 -2.34 -6.71 -0.33
CA LEU A 55 -3.37 -6.96 -1.33
C LEU A 55 -3.57 -8.45 -1.64
N ALA A 56 -2.49 -9.21 -1.71
CA ALA A 56 -2.55 -10.65 -1.92
C ALA A 56 -3.25 -11.35 -0.74
N HIS A 57 -2.97 -10.92 0.49
CA HIS A 57 -3.64 -11.41 1.69
C HIS A 57 -5.14 -11.08 1.68
N ASP A 58 -5.50 -9.84 1.33
CA ASP A 58 -6.90 -9.43 1.18
C ASP A 58 -7.63 -10.26 0.12
N SER A 59 -6.96 -10.55 -1.01
CA SER A 59 -7.48 -11.38 -2.10
C SER A 59 -7.72 -12.83 -1.65
N GLN A 60 -6.75 -13.44 -0.98
CA GLN A 60 -6.89 -14.81 -0.45
C GLN A 60 -8.03 -14.91 0.56
N LYS A 61 -8.16 -13.94 1.46
CA LYS A 61 -9.25 -13.88 2.44
C LYS A 61 -10.62 -13.78 1.78
N ARG A 62 -10.73 -13.09 0.64
CA ARG A 62 -11.96 -13.03 -0.16
C ARG A 62 -12.29 -14.36 -0.82
N ILE A 63 -11.28 -15.06 -1.36
CA ILE A 63 -11.46 -16.38 -2.00
C ILE A 63 -11.89 -17.42 -0.96
N SER A 64 -11.28 -17.41 0.23
CA SER A 64 -11.60 -18.37 1.30
C SER A 64 -12.98 -18.18 1.93
N ASN A 65 -13.59 -16.99 1.80
CA ASN A 65 -14.86 -16.64 2.44
C ASN A 65 -16.04 -16.69 1.45
N LYS A 66 -15.83 -17.30 0.28
CA LYS A 66 -16.79 -17.44 -0.82
C LYS A 66 -17.06 -18.91 -1.09
#